data_AF-A0A9Q3DCH1-F1
#
_entry.id   AF-A0A9Q3DCH1-F1
#
_cell.length_a   1.000
_cell.length_b   1.000
_cell.length_c   1.000
_cell.angle_alpha   90.00
_cell.angle_beta   90.00
_cell.angle_gamma   90.00
#
_symmetry.space_group_name_H-M   'P 1'
#
loop_
_entity.id
_entity.type
_entity.pdbx_description
1 polymer ?
#
loop_
_entity_poly.entity_id
_entity_poly.type
_entity_poly.pdbx_seq_one_letter_code
_entity_poly.pdbx_strand_id
1 'polypeptide(L)' 'MLGTKLEFSTAYYPQTDGLAERMIQTMKDILRRFCAYGMEYKDYEGYTHDLVTLLPAFKLAYNKIKHSTTGKTPALVEKE' A
#
# COMPACT_ATOMS: atom_id res chain seq x y z
N MET A 1 -16.89 0.99 -23.68
CA MET A 1 -15.56 0.54 -23.21
C MET A 1 -14.71 1.78 -22.95
N LEU A 2 -14.00 1.86 -21.82
CA LEU A 2 -13.27 3.06 -21.33
C LEU A 2 -12.01 3.44 -22.14
N GLY A 3 -11.81 2.93 -23.36
CA GLY A 3 -10.67 3.29 -24.22
C GLY A 3 -9.28 2.90 -23.69
N THR A 4 -9.20 2.16 -22.59
CA THR A 4 -7.93 1.76 -21.96
C THR A 4 -7.22 0.67 -22.75
N LYS A 5 -5.97 0.91 -23.14
CA LYS A 5 -5.07 -0.10 -23.73
C LYS A 5 -4.46 -0.94 -22.61
N LEU A 6 -4.59 -2.27 -22.71
CA LEU A 6 -4.07 -3.21 -21.74
C LEU A 6 -2.65 -3.62 -22.11
N GLU A 7 -1.70 -3.39 -21.21
CA GLU A 7 -0.31 -3.83 -21.32
C GLU A 7 -0.10 -4.98 -20.35
N PHE A 8 0.34 -6.14 -20.86
CA PHE A 8 0.60 -7.32 -20.06
C PHE A 8 2.10 -7.50 -19.86
N SER A 9 2.49 -7.88 -18.64
CA SER A 9 3.84 -8.37 -18.40
C SER A 9 4.04 -9.75 -19.02
N THR A 10 5.29 -10.08 -19.35
CA THR A 10 5.66 -11.41 -19.84
C THR A 10 5.64 -12.40 -18.68
N ALA A 11 5.08 -13.59 -18.92
CA ALA A 11 5.03 -14.65 -17.92
C ALA A 11 6.44 -14.94 -17.34
N TYR A 12 6.50 -15.17 -16.02
CA TYR A 12 7.74 -15.42 -15.27
C TYR A 12 8.79 -14.29 -15.31
N TYR A 13 8.40 -13.07 -15.70
CA TYR A 13 9.26 -11.88 -15.65
C TYR A 13 8.69 -10.81 -14.69
N PRO A 14 8.83 -11.01 -13.38
CA PRO A 14 8.30 -10.10 -12.35
C PRO A 14 8.85 -8.66 -12.44
N GLN A 15 10.04 -8.50 -13.04
CA GLN A 15 10.71 -7.21 -13.18
C GLN A 15 9.91 -6.21 -14.03
N THR A 16 9.11 -6.68 -15.01
CA THR A 16 8.25 -5.78 -15.81
C THR A 16 7.19 -5.08 -14.96
N ASP A 17 6.73 -5.71 -13.88
CA ASP A 17 5.78 -5.12 -12.92
C ASP A 17 6.47 -4.66 -11.63
N GLY A 18 7.79 -4.46 -11.66
CA GLY A 18 8.62 -4.24 -10.47
C GLY A 18 8.17 -3.07 -9.59
N LEU A 19 7.55 -2.03 -10.17
CA LEU A 19 6.94 -0.92 -9.42
C LEU A 19 5.75 -1.39 -8.57
N ALA A 20 4.85 -2.17 -9.17
CA ALA A 20 3.71 -2.74 -8.47
C ALA A 20 4.18 -3.77 -7.42
N GLU A 21 5.15 -4.62 -7.76
CA GLU A 21 5.70 -5.59 -6.82
C GLU A 21 6.36 -4.93 -5.60
N ARG A 22 7.12 -3.86 -5.82
CA ARG A 22 7.76 -3.11 -4.73
C ARG A 22 6.74 -2.43 -3.82
N MET A 23 5.65 -1.91 -4.40
CA MET A 23 4.53 -1.36 -3.65
C MET A 23 3.86 -2.46 -2.80
N ILE A 24 3.58 -3.62 -3.39
CA ILE A 24 2.97 -4.77 -2.69
C ILE A 24 3.84 -5.24 -1.52
N GLN A 25 5.16 -5.32 -1.70
CA GLN A 25 6.09 -5.66 -0.62
C GLN A 25 6.01 -4.66 0.54
N THR A 26 5.99 -3.37 0.24
CA THR A 26 5.90 -2.30 1.26
C THR A 26 4.58 -2.39 2.03
N MET A 27 3.48 -2.62 1.33
CA MET A 27 2.16 -2.80 1.94
C MET A 27 2.15 -4.02 2.87
N LYS A 28 2.74 -5.14 2.44
CA LYS A 28 2.89 -6.36 3.27
C LYS A 28 3.72 -6.11 4.53
N ASP A 29 4.77 -5.30 4.45
CA ASP A 29 5.59 -4.95 5.62
C ASP A 29 4.78 -4.14 6.65
N ILE A 30 3.99 -3.16 6.19
CA ILE A 30 3.08 -2.38 7.05
C ILE A 30 2.08 -3.30 7.74
N LEU A 31 1.46 -4.23 7.00
CA LEU A 31 0.51 -5.21 7.56
C LEU A 31 1.20 -6.14 8.56
N ARG A 32 2.43 -6.58 8.28
CA ARG A 32 3.20 -7.45 9.18
C ARG A 32 3.51 -6.75 10.50
N ARG A 33 3.87 -5.46 10.46
CA ARG A 33 4.06 -4.63 11.67
C ARG A 33 2.74 -4.48 12.42
N PHE A 34 1.63 -4.29 11.73
CA PHE A 34 0.33 -4.25 12.38
C PHE A 34 -0.03 -5.58 13.06
N CYS A 35 0.17 -6.72 12.42
CA CYS A 35 -0.09 -8.01 13.08
C CYS A 35 0.84 -8.25 14.28
N ALA A 36 2.08 -7.74 14.23
CA ALA A 36 3.04 -7.90 15.31
C ALA A 36 2.81 -6.95 16.50
N TYR A 37 2.33 -5.73 16.27
CA TYR A 37 2.24 -4.67 17.29
C TYR A 37 0.84 -4.05 17.47
N GLY A 38 -0.06 -4.24 16.50
CA GLY A 38 -1.36 -3.58 16.41
C GLY A 38 -2.52 -4.33 17.04
N MET A 39 -2.30 -5.56 17.54
CA MET A 39 -3.31 -6.33 18.28
C MET A 39 -3.72 -5.67 19.61
N GLU A 40 -2.96 -4.68 20.09
CA GLU A 40 -3.28 -3.85 21.26
C GLU A 40 -4.07 -2.57 20.91
N TYR A 41 -4.24 -2.24 19.62
CA TYR A 41 -5.00 -1.06 19.21
C TYR A 41 -6.49 -1.30 19.44
N LYS A 42 -7.04 -0.63 20.46
CA LYS A 42 -8.47 -0.52 20.70
C LYS A 42 -8.93 0.88 20.31
N ASP A 43 -10.05 0.97 19.61
CA ASP A 43 -10.68 2.26 19.32
C ASP A 43 -11.23 2.91 20.61
N TYR A 44 -11.83 4.09 20.45
CA TYR A 44 -12.47 4.84 21.55
C TYR A 44 -13.69 4.09 22.14
N GLU A 45 -14.19 3.06 21.46
CA GLU A 45 -15.30 2.20 21.88
C GLU A 45 -14.80 0.87 22.50
N GLY A 46 -13.49 0.62 22.48
CA GLY A 46 -12.84 -0.55 23.07
C GLY A 46 -12.70 -1.76 22.14
N TYR A 47 -13.06 -1.65 20.85
CA TYR A 47 -13.00 -2.74 19.88
C TYR A 47 -11.63 -2.83 19.19
N THR A 48 -11.15 -4.05 19.01
CA THR A 48 -10.04 -4.34 18.09
C THR A 48 -10.60 -4.40 16.67
N HIS A 49 -10.14 -3.50 15.81
CA HIS A 49 -10.55 -3.52 14.40
C HIS A 49 -9.86 -4.64 13.63
N ASP A 50 -10.63 -5.31 12.77
CA ASP A 50 -10.09 -6.26 11.82
C ASP A 50 -9.20 -5.56 10.77
N LEU A 51 -8.28 -6.34 10.18
CA LEU A 51 -7.37 -5.87 9.14
C LEU A 51 -8.12 -5.19 7.97
N VAL A 52 -9.28 -5.72 7.58
CA VAL A 52 -10.09 -5.20 6.48
C VAL A 52 -10.60 -3.78 6.79
N THR A 53 -10.98 -3.51 8.05
CA THR A 53 -11.44 -2.19 8.49
C THR A 53 -10.31 -1.16 8.50
N LEU A 54 -9.07 -1.60 8.70
CA LEU A 54 -7.90 -0.73 8.76
C LEU A 54 -7.21 -0.51 7.40
N LEU A 55 -7.57 -1.27 6.36
CA LEU A 55 -7.04 -1.09 5.00
C LEU A 55 -7.10 0.37 4.49
N PRO A 56 -8.21 1.12 4.67
CA PRO A 56 -8.27 2.52 4.27
C PRO A 56 -7.25 3.40 5.01
N ALA A 57 -7.05 3.16 6.32
CA ALA A 57 -6.08 3.88 7.14
C ALA A 57 -4.65 3.57 6.70
N PHE A 58 -4.34 2.30 6.41
CA PHE A 58 -3.03 1.91 5.87
C PHE A 58 -2.75 2.53 4.52
N LYS A 59 -3.73 2.51 3.60
CA LYS A 59 -3.59 3.17 2.29
C LYS A 59 -3.34 4.66 2.45
N LEU A 60 -4.07 5.33 3.35
CA LEU A 60 -3.87 6.75 3.62
C LEU A 60 -2.47 7.02 4.20
N ALA A 61 -2.03 6.20 5.15
CA ALA A 61 -0.69 6.31 5.72
C ALA A 61 0.38 6.15 4.64
N TYR A 62 0.31 5.08 3.84
CA TYR A 62 1.23 4.83 2.73
C TYR A 62 1.29 6.00 1.74
N ASN A 63 0.13 6.52 1.34
CA ASN A 63 0.02 7.65 0.41
C ASN A 63 0.67 8.95 0.94
N LYS A 64 0.88 9.05 2.25
CA LYS A 64 1.53 10.18 2.93
C LYS A 64 3.01 9.94 3.25
N ILE A 65 3.52 8.72 3.12
CA ILE A 65 4.93 8.41 3.36
C ILE A 65 5.78 9.02 2.24
N LYS A 66 6.85 9.73 2.60
CA LYS A 66 7.84 10.21 1.63
C LYS A 66 8.78 9.08 1.27
N HIS A 67 8.97 8.81 -0.01
CA HIS A 67 9.98 7.88 -0.45
C HIS A 67 11.38 8.51 -0.32
N SER A 68 12.33 7.75 0.23
CA SER A 68 13.70 8.23 0.46
C SER A 68 14.42 8.68 -0.82
N THR A 69 14.14 8.03 -1.94
CA THR A 69 14.78 8.32 -3.23
C THR A 69 14.18 9.54 -3.93
N THR A 70 12.86 9.74 -3.86
CA THR A 70 12.17 10.82 -4.57
C THR A 70 11.89 12.04 -3.70
N GLY A 71 11.93 11.91 -2.37
CA GLY A 71 11.58 12.96 -1.40
C GLY A 71 10.10 13.38 -1.41
N LYS A 72 9.31 12.87 -2.37
CA LYS A 72 7.88 13.13 -2.57
C LYS A 72 7.04 11.98 -2.01
N THR A 73 5.76 12.27 -1.73
CA THR A 73 4.79 11.24 -1.35
C THR A 73 4.11 10.67 -2.61
N PRO A 74 3.69 9.39 -2.60
CA PRO A 74 3.01 8.77 -3.74
C PRO A 74 1.81 9.59 -4.24
N ALA A 75 0.98 10.09 -3.31
CA ALA A 75 -0.21 10.86 -3.65
C ALA A 75 0.08 12.21 -4.33
N LEU A 76 1.30 12.74 -4.21
CA LEU A 76 1.72 13.95 -4.93
C LEU A 76 2.20 13.60 -6.34
N VAL A 77 2.88 12.46 -6.51
CA VAL A 77 3.41 12.03 -7.81
C VAL A 77 2.31 11.53 -8.75
N GLU A 78 1.26 10.89 -8.22
CA GLU A 78 0.12 10.40 -9.03
C GLU A 78 -0.81 11.51 -9.55
N LYS A 79 -0.65 12.75 -9.08
CA LYS A 79 -1.48 13.91 -9.46
C LYS A 79 -0.78 14.84 -10.46
N GLU A 80 0.50 14.60 -10.75
CA GLU A 80 1.27 15.28 -11.81
C GLU A 80 1.12 14.53 -13.13
#